data_AF-A0A2T5UNX0-F1
#
_entry.id   AF-A0A2T5UNX0-F1
#
_cell.length_a   1.000
_cell.length_b   1.000
_cell.length_c   1.000
_cell.angle_alpha   90.00
_cell.angle_beta   90.00
_cell.angle_gamma   90.00
#
_symmetry.space_group_name_H-M   'P 1'
#
loop_
_entity.id
_entity.type
_entity.pdbx_description
1 polymer ?
#
loop_
_entity_poly.entity_id
_entity_poly.type
_entity_poly.pdbx_seq_one_letter_code
_entity_poly.pdbx_strand_id
1 'polypeptide(L)'
;MSETPLKARIRALVEKTGPISVADYMGICLADPEHGYYMRREPFGAKGDFTTAPEVSQIFGELIGAWSLETWAGLGRPAPVNLVELGPGRGTLMADMLRVARLDPGFCAAARVHLVETSPRLRTTQEETLAGAPLPVTWHENLASVPQGPMVLVANEFFDALPIHQYVLTQGSWHERVVGLDPARDDLAFAAGPGRLDTVGLDGRIANPGAHGVGDGAILETQPLANAIAMEISTRLRQGGGGALVIDYGYERTEIGDTLQALERHTFADPLAHPGEADITAHVNFEALARAAREAGAAPHGPMTQGDFLIALGLLERAGHLGAGKDTTVQERIRDDVERLAGPDQMGTLFKVLALTSGCATPRPFPN
;
A
#
# COMPACT_ATOMS: atom_id res chain seq x y z
N MET A 1 19.57 -1.03 -25.01
CA MET A 1 18.79 -2.13 -24.42
C MET A 1 17.54 -2.31 -25.28
N SER A 2 17.05 -3.53 -25.46
CA SER A 2 15.86 -3.79 -26.30
C SER A 2 14.65 -3.12 -25.67
N GLU A 3 13.87 -2.39 -26.49
CA GLU A 3 12.60 -1.80 -26.09
C GLU A 3 11.62 -2.89 -25.62
N THR A 4 10.97 -2.70 -24.47
CA THR A 4 9.97 -3.66 -23.99
C THR A 4 8.70 -3.56 -24.85
N PRO A 5 7.93 -4.65 -25.02
CA PRO A 5 6.67 -4.59 -25.78
C PRO A 5 5.69 -3.54 -25.24
N LEU A 6 5.65 -3.33 -23.92
CA LEU A 6 4.80 -2.32 -23.30
C LEU A 6 5.31 -0.91 -23.58
N LYS A 7 6.62 -0.69 -23.58
CA LYS A 7 7.23 0.60 -23.93
C LYS A 7 6.85 1.02 -25.35
N ALA A 8 6.95 0.12 -26.32
CA ALA A 8 6.53 0.38 -27.70
C ALA A 8 5.03 0.77 -27.79
N ARG A 9 4.16 0.10 -27.03
CA ARG A 9 2.72 0.43 -26.96
C ARG A 9 2.46 1.79 -26.32
N ILE A 10 3.16 2.14 -25.25
CA ILE A 10 3.05 3.45 -24.59
C ILE A 10 3.53 4.56 -25.53
N ARG A 11 4.65 4.37 -26.24
CA ARG A 11 5.12 5.33 -27.24
C ARG A 11 4.09 5.56 -28.34
N ALA A 12 3.54 4.49 -28.91
CA ALA A 12 2.49 4.60 -29.94
C ALA A 12 1.21 5.30 -29.42
N LEU A 13 0.86 5.09 -28.14
CA LEU A 13 -0.23 5.82 -27.49
C LEU A 13 0.08 7.32 -27.40
N VAL A 14 1.28 7.68 -26.94
CA VAL A 14 1.72 9.07 -26.79
C VAL A 14 1.80 9.78 -28.15
N GLU A 15 2.28 9.12 -29.20
CA GLU A 15 2.30 9.67 -30.57
C GLU A 15 0.88 9.99 -31.07
N LYS A 16 -0.08 9.14 -30.74
CA LYS A 16 -1.46 9.27 -31.22
C LYS A 16 -2.31 10.24 -30.41
N THR A 17 -2.09 10.30 -29.10
CA THR A 17 -2.99 10.99 -28.15
C THR A 17 -2.35 12.19 -27.45
N GLY A 18 -1.04 12.35 -27.61
CA GLY A 18 -0.24 13.30 -26.85
C GLY A 18 0.31 12.69 -25.55
N PRO A 19 1.09 13.46 -24.77
CA PRO A 19 1.62 13.02 -23.48
C PRO A 19 0.53 12.54 -22.52
N ILE A 20 0.82 11.49 -21.77
CA ILE A 20 -0.10 10.91 -20.76
C ILE A 20 0.31 11.32 -19.36
N SER A 21 -0.61 11.29 -18.39
CA SER A 21 -0.27 11.59 -17.00
C SER A 21 0.70 10.54 -16.42
N VAL A 22 1.43 10.89 -15.37
CA VAL A 22 2.21 9.91 -14.60
C VAL A 22 1.31 8.81 -14.03
N ALA A 23 0.08 9.14 -13.64
CA ALA A 23 -0.90 8.18 -13.14
C ALA A 23 -1.28 7.15 -14.22
N ASP A 24 -1.59 7.60 -15.43
CA ASP A 24 -1.92 6.70 -16.55
C ASP A 24 -0.72 5.80 -16.89
N TYR A 25 0.48 6.38 -16.94
CA TYR A 25 1.70 5.63 -17.19
C TYR A 25 1.93 4.52 -16.14
N MET A 26 1.85 4.87 -14.85
CA MET A 26 2.01 3.93 -13.74
C MET A 26 0.93 2.83 -13.80
N GLY A 27 -0.33 3.20 -14.03
CA GLY A 27 -1.43 2.25 -14.15
C GLY A 27 -1.24 1.26 -15.30
N ILE A 28 -0.78 1.74 -16.47
CA ILE A 28 -0.45 0.86 -17.61
C ILE A 28 0.71 -0.07 -17.25
N CYS A 29 1.77 0.45 -16.64
CA CYS A 29 2.95 -0.35 -16.27
C CYS A 29 2.61 -1.49 -15.30
N LEU A 30 1.75 -1.24 -14.33
CA LEU A 30 1.44 -2.22 -13.28
C LEU A 30 0.33 -3.20 -13.69
N ALA A 31 -0.70 -2.71 -14.41
CA ALA A 31 -1.95 -3.43 -14.60
C ALA A 31 -2.32 -3.74 -16.07
N ASP A 32 -1.48 -3.42 -17.07
CA ASP A 32 -1.76 -3.84 -18.45
C ASP A 32 -2.02 -5.37 -18.53
N PRO A 33 -3.15 -5.83 -19.11
CA PRO A 33 -3.53 -7.24 -19.05
C PRO A 33 -2.51 -8.20 -19.67
N GLU A 34 -1.75 -7.73 -20.66
CA GLU A 34 -0.78 -8.58 -21.38
C GLU A 34 0.64 -8.41 -20.85
N HIS A 35 1.01 -7.20 -20.43
CA HIS A 35 2.40 -6.83 -20.17
C HIS A 35 2.62 -6.12 -18.83
N GLY A 36 1.57 -5.91 -18.04
CA GLY A 36 1.64 -5.28 -16.73
C GLY A 36 2.45 -6.12 -15.75
N TYR A 37 3.17 -5.43 -14.87
CA TYR A 37 4.08 -6.04 -13.91
C TYR A 37 3.41 -7.14 -13.06
N TYR A 38 2.27 -6.81 -12.43
CA TYR A 38 1.53 -7.77 -11.58
C TYR A 38 0.77 -8.86 -12.36
N MET A 39 0.62 -8.69 -13.69
CA MET A 39 0.00 -9.68 -14.57
C MET A 39 0.99 -10.75 -15.03
N ARG A 40 2.29 -10.41 -15.18
CA ARG A 40 3.30 -11.34 -15.75
C ARG A 40 4.45 -11.75 -14.83
N ARG A 41 4.92 -10.92 -13.90
CA ARG A 41 6.18 -11.17 -13.14
C ARG A 41 5.93 -11.62 -11.72
N GLU A 42 6.65 -12.61 -11.20
CA GLU A 42 6.53 -12.97 -9.78
C GLU A 42 7.12 -11.82 -8.95
N PRO A 43 6.30 -10.98 -8.28
CA PRO A 43 6.79 -9.72 -7.71
C PRO A 43 7.53 -9.93 -6.38
N PHE A 44 7.25 -11.04 -5.70
CA PHE A 44 7.44 -11.19 -4.27
C PHE A 44 8.39 -12.34 -3.90
N GLY A 45 9.25 -12.08 -2.90
CA GLY A 45 10.17 -13.06 -2.30
C GLY A 45 11.61 -12.92 -2.80
N ALA A 46 12.49 -13.87 -2.45
CA ALA A 46 13.93 -13.83 -2.76
C ALA A 46 14.30 -13.80 -4.27
N LYS A 47 13.31 -13.98 -5.15
CA LYS A 47 13.43 -13.86 -6.61
C LYS A 47 12.59 -12.73 -7.21
N GLY A 48 11.80 -12.03 -6.40
CA GLY A 48 11.00 -10.87 -6.78
C GLY A 48 11.81 -9.57 -6.72
N ASP A 49 11.17 -8.42 -6.95
CA ASP A 49 11.87 -7.13 -6.88
C ASP A 49 11.80 -6.51 -5.48
N PHE A 50 10.79 -6.88 -4.67
CA PHE A 50 10.63 -6.48 -3.27
C PHE A 50 10.51 -7.67 -2.31
N THR A 51 11.00 -7.46 -1.08
CA THR A 51 10.68 -8.29 0.09
C THR A 51 9.75 -7.49 0.99
N THR A 52 8.47 -7.84 0.95
CA THR A 52 7.39 -7.21 1.73
C THR A 52 7.44 -7.66 3.19
N ALA A 53 6.83 -6.90 4.11
CA ALA A 53 6.87 -7.20 5.54
C ALA A 53 6.39 -8.64 5.91
N PRO A 54 5.32 -9.18 5.30
CA PRO A 54 4.90 -10.56 5.53
C PRO A 54 5.93 -11.62 5.10
N GLU A 55 6.76 -11.31 4.10
CA GLU A 55 7.78 -12.22 3.58
C GLU A 55 9.10 -12.14 4.38
N VAL A 56 9.30 -11.07 5.17
CA VAL A 56 10.42 -10.96 6.11
C VAL A 56 10.22 -11.94 7.27
N SER A 57 9.05 -11.94 7.90
CA SER A 57 8.82 -12.80 9.07
C SER A 57 7.35 -13.07 9.35
N GLN A 58 7.06 -14.32 9.73
CA GLN A 58 5.73 -14.72 10.22
C GLN A 58 5.25 -13.90 11.42
N ILE A 59 6.18 -13.28 12.18
CA ILE A 59 5.82 -12.47 13.34
C ILE A 59 4.97 -11.26 12.92
N PHE A 60 5.26 -10.67 11.75
CA PHE A 60 4.47 -9.57 11.22
C PHE A 60 3.00 -9.97 11.07
N GLY A 61 2.71 -11.04 10.31
CA GLY A 61 1.33 -11.49 10.10
C GLY A 61 0.64 -11.98 11.37
N GLU A 62 1.39 -12.54 12.32
CA GLU A 62 0.84 -12.91 13.64
C GLU A 62 0.36 -11.68 14.43
N LEU A 63 1.14 -10.60 14.45
CA LEU A 63 0.78 -9.37 15.16
C LEU A 63 -0.41 -8.67 14.51
N ILE A 64 -0.46 -8.62 13.18
CA ILE A 64 -1.63 -8.09 12.45
C ILE A 64 -2.88 -8.95 12.70
N GLY A 65 -2.72 -10.27 12.80
CA GLY A 65 -3.78 -11.19 13.20
C GLY A 65 -4.28 -10.93 14.62
N ALA A 66 -3.38 -10.69 15.57
CA ALA A 66 -3.73 -10.33 16.94
C ALA A 66 -4.47 -8.99 17.01
N TRP A 67 -4.00 -7.97 16.28
CA TRP A 67 -4.68 -6.68 16.15
C TRP A 67 -6.09 -6.83 15.57
N SER A 68 -6.27 -7.71 14.58
CA SER A 68 -7.58 -7.99 13.96
C SER A 68 -8.55 -8.64 14.95
N LEU A 69 -8.08 -9.57 15.78
CA LEU A 69 -8.88 -10.18 16.85
C LEU A 69 -9.29 -9.17 17.93
N GLU A 70 -8.34 -8.33 18.36
CA GLU A 70 -8.62 -7.28 19.35
C GLU A 70 -9.62 -6.26 18.81
N THR A 71 -9.46 -5.84 17.55
CA THR A 71 -10.39 -4.93 16.87
C THR A 71 -11.79 -5.53 16.81
N TRP A 72 -11.93 -6.79 16.38
CA TRP A 72 -13.22 -7.49 16.39
C TRP A 72 -13.84 -7.60 17.79
N ALA A 73 -13.03 -7.90 18.81
CA ALA A 73 -13.49 -7.95 20.19
C ALA A 73 -13.97 -6.57 20.68
N GLY A 74 -13.25 -5.50 20.35
CA GLY A 74 -13.61 -4.11 20.65
C GLY A 74 -14.90 -3.65 19.97
N LEU A 75 -15.27 -4.27 18.85
CA LEU A 75 -16.57 -4.06 18.18
C LEU A 75 -17.73 -4.80 18.87
N GLY A 76 -17.49 -5.51 19.98
CA GLY A 76 -18.50 -6.30 20.66
C GLY A 76 -18.71 -7.69 20.05
N ARG A 77 -17.71 -8.21 19.32
CA ARG A 77 -17.70 -9.56 18.73
C ARG A 77 -18.88 -9.82 17.75
N PRO A 78 -19.06 -8.97 16.72
CA PRO A 78 -20.13 -9.17 15.75
C PRO A 78 -20.03 -10.52 15.02
N ALA A 79 -21.17 -11.11 14.70
CA ALA A 79 -21.29 -12.33 13.91
C ALA A 79 -22.46 -12.19 12.91
N PRO A 80 -22.20 -12.15 11.58
CA PRO A 80 -20.90 -12.31 10.94
C PRO A 80 -19.99 -11.07 11.04
N VAL A 81 -18.70 -11.25 10.74
CA VAL A 81 -17.73 -10.17 10.49
C VAL A 81 -16.94 -10.48 9.20
N ASN A 82 -16.72 -9.47 8.37
CA ASN A 82 -15.90 -9.58 7.17
C ASN A 82 -14.42 -9.33 7.53
N LEU A 83 -13.56 -10.33 7.34
CA LEU A 83 -12.11 -10.15 7.40
C LEU A 83 -11.61 -9.94 5.98
N VAL A 84 -11.14 -8.73 5.68
CA VAL A 84 -10.84 -8.29 4.30
C VAL A 84 -9.35 -7.97 4.17
N GLU A 85 -8.72 -8.40 3.09
CA GLU A 85 -7.38 -7.94 2.71
C GLU A 85 -7.40 -7.36 1.29
N LEU A 86 -6.84 -6.16 1.13
CA LEU A 86 -6.64 -5.52 -0.17
C LEU A 86 -5.24 -5.83 -0.69
N GLY A 87 -5.13 -6.34 -1.91
CA GLY A 87 -3.84 -6.68 -2.53
C GLY A 87 -3.02 -7.69 -1.72
N PRO A 88 -3.52 -8.91 -1.47
CA PRO A 88 -2.90 -9.86 -0.55
C PRO A 88 -1.57 -10.47 -1.05
N GLY A 89 -1.10 -10.09 -2.24
CA GLY A 89 0.12 -10.61 -2.85
C GLY A 89 0.09 -12.13 -2.98
N ARG A 90 0.95 -12.83 -2.24
CA ARG A 90 1.00 -14.32 -2.21
C ARG A 90 -0.03 -14.95 -1.27
N GLY A 91 -0.72 -14.17 -0.44
CA GLY A 91 -1.63 -14.65 0.60
C GLY A 91 -0.94 -14.99 1.93
N THR A 92 0.37 -14.72 2.05
CA THR A 92 1.19 -15.02 3.24
C THR A 92 0.66 -14.32 4.49
N LEU A 93 0.32 -13.03 4.38
CA LEU A 93 -0.23 -12.25 5.48
C LEU A 93 -1.55 -12.85 5.99
N MET A 94 -2.53 -13.07 5.09
CA MET A 94 -3.77 -13.77 5.46
C MET A 94 -3.52 -15.14 6.10
N ALA A 95 -2.56 -15.92 5.58
CA ALA A 95 -2.27 -17.25 6.10
C ALA A 95 -1.83 -17.18 7.58
N ASP A 96 -0.95 -16.25 7.92
CA ASP A 96 -0.50 -16.02 9.29
C ASP A 96 -1.62 -15.44 10.19
N MET A 97 -2.40 -14.49 9.67
CA MET A 97 -3.55 -13.94 10.39
C MET A 97 -4.57 -15.04 10.72
N LEU A 98 -4.86 -15.94 9.79
CA LEU A 98 -5.79 -17.06 9.99
C LEU A 98 -5.23 -18.13 10.93
N ARG A 99 -3.91 -18.28 11.03
CA ARG A 99 -3.30 -19.13 12.04
C ARG A 99 -3.49 -18.57 13.45
N VAL A 100 -3.40 -17.25 13.61
CA VAL A 100 -3.71 -16.56 14.88
C VAL A 100 -5.21 -16.57 15.18
N ALA A 101 -6.06 -16.44 14.17
CA ALA A 101 -7.52 -16.51 14.31
C ALA A 101 -8.00 -17.76 15.08
N ARG A 102 -7.30 -18.90 14.94
CA ARG A 102 -7.60 -20.17 15.63
C ARG A 102 -7.54 -20.08 17.16
N LEU A 103 -6.90 -19.04 17.71
CA LEU A 103 -6.87 -18.80 19.15
C LEU A 103 -8.24 -18.42 19.72
N ASP A 104 -9.16 -17.92 18.87
CA ASP A 104 -10.52 -17.55 19.28
C ASP A 104 -11.57 -18.30 18.42
N PRO A 105 -12.14 -19.41 18.94
CA PRO A 105 -13.18 -20.15 18.23
C PRO A 105 -14.42 -19.30 17.87
N GLY A 106 -14.73 -18.26 18.65
CA GLY A 106 -15.83 -17.35 18.37
C GLY A 106 -15.56 -16.51 17.12
N PHE A 107 -14.32 -16.03 16.96
CA PHE A 107 -13.91 -15.33 15.75
C PHE A 107 -13.96 -16.25 14.53
N CYS A 108 -13.42 -17.47 14.63
CA CYS A 108 -13.49 -18.44 13.52
C CYS A 108 -14.93 -18.74 13.08
N ALA A 109 -15.88 -18.81 14.01
CA ALA A 109 -17.29 -19.01 13.66
C ALA A 109 -17.90 -17.78 12.95
N ALA A 110 -17.52 -16.58 13.38
CA ALA A 110 -18.07 -15.31 12.89
C ALA A 110 -17.45 -14.84 11.57
N ALA A 111 -16.15 -15.06 11.37
CA ALA A 111 -15.38 -14.46 10.30
C ALA A 111 -15.72 -15.03 8.91
N ARG A 112 -15.74 -14.14 7.92
CA ARG A 112 -15.83 -14.46 6.48
C ARG A 112 -14.64 -13.80 5.80
N VAL A 113 -13.78 -14.60 5.16
CA VAL A 113 -12.51 -14.12 4.60
C VAL A 113 -12.72 -13.66 3.16
N HIS A 114 -12.30 -12.43 2.89
CA HIS A 114 -12.46 -11.79 1.59
C HIS A 114 -11.12 -11.20 1.12
N LEU A 115 -10.67 -11.60 -0.06
CA LEU A 115 -9.45 -11.11 -0.68
C LEU A 115 -9.80 -10.28 -1.91
N VAL A 116 -9.34 -9.03 -1.97
CA VAL A 116 -9.53 -8.16 -3.14
C VAL A 116 -8.27 -8.21 -4.00
N GLU A 117 -8.36 -8.89 -5.14
CA GLU A 117 -7.25 -9.19 -6.05
C GLU A 117 -7.71 -9.18 -7.51
N THR A 118 -7.05 -8.35 -8.32
CA THR A 118 -7.32 -8.19 -9.75
C THR A 118 -6.51 -9.14 -10.63
N SER A 119 -5.33 -9.58 -10.18
CA SER A 119 -4.44 -10.47 -10.93
C SER A 119 -4.91 -11.93 -10.83
N PRO A 120 -5.34 -12.55 -11.95
CA PRO A 120 -5.78 -13.95 -11.95
C PRO A 120 -4.69 -14.92 -11.51
N ARG A 121 -3.43 -14.59 -11.81
CA ARG A 121 -2.28 -15.41 -11.42
C ARG A 121 -2.02 -15.34 -9.91
N LEU A 122 -2.01 -14.13 -9.32
CA LEU A 122 -1.84 -14.02 -7.86
C LEU A 122 -2.99 -14.69 -7.12
N ARG A 123 -4.21 -14.63 -7.67
CA ARG A 123 -5.35 -15.42 -7.15
C ARG A 123 -5.03 -16.91 -7.10
N THR A 124 -4.48 -17.50 -8.15
CA THR A 124 -4.05 -18.93 -8.13
C THR A 124 -2.99 -19.18 -7.05
N THR A 125 -1.98 -18.31 -6.92
CA THR A 125 -0.97 -18.42 -5.85
C THR A 125 -1.59 -18.33 -4.45
N GLN A 126 -2.58 -17.47 -4.26
CA GLN A 126 -3.30 -17.33 -2.99
C GLN A 126 -4.16 -18.55 -2.69
N GLU A 127 -4.83 -19.12 -3.69
CA GLU A 127 -5.60 -20.37 -3.56
C GLU A 127 -4.71 -21.53 -3.08
N GLU A 128 -3.52 -21.66 -3.67
CA GLU A 128 -2.53 -22.66 -3.26
C GLU A 128 -2.03 -22.42 -1.82
N THR A 129 -1.67 -21.17 -1.51
CA THR A 129 -1.14 -20.78 -0.18
C THR A 129 -2.19 -20.97 0.91
N LEU A 130 -3.47 -20.72 0.61
CA LEU A 130 -4.58 -20.76 1.56
C LEU A 130 -5.41 -22.06 1.49
N ALA A 131 -5.00 -23.06 0.71
CA ALA A 131 -5.73 -24.32 0.58
C ALA A 131 -5.96 -25.04 1.92
N GLY A 132 -5.05 -24.86 2.89
CA GLY A 132 -5.15 -25.41 4.26
C GLY A 132 -5.71 -24.44 5.31
N ALA A 133 -6.23 -23.28 4.90
CA ALA A 133 -6.75 -22.27 5.79
C ALA A 133 -7.95 -22.80 6.61
N PRO A 134 -8.10 -22.37 7.89
CA PRO A 134 -9.21 -22.82 8.73
C PRO A 134 -10.58 -22.28 8.31
N LEU A 135 -10.63 -21.27 7.44
CA LEU A 135 -11.84 -20.59 6.99
C LEU A 135 -11.88 -20.56 5.46
N PRO A 136 -13.07 -20.69 4.85
CA PRO A 136 -13.21 -20.53 3.42
C PRO A 136 -12.88 -19.09 3.01
N VAL A 137 -12.19 -18.95 1.88
CA VAL A 137 -11.74 -17.67 1.31
C VAL A 137 -12.57 -17.37 0.07
N THR A 138 -12.95 -16.11 -0.11
CA THR A 138 -13.66 -15.63 -1.31
C THR A 138 -12.90 -14.47 -1.93
N TRP A 139 -12.67 -14.52 -3.24
CA TRP A 139 -11.97 -13.49 -3.98
C TRP A 139 -12.92 -12.51 -4.65
N HIS A 140 -12.46 -11.26 -4.74
CA HIS A 140 -13.20 -10.10 -5.23
C HIS A 140 -12.31 -9.29 -6.17
N GLU A 141 -12.89 -8.65 -7.17
CA GLU A 141 -12.15 -7.76 -8.08
C GLU A 141 -12.01 -6.34 -7.50
N ASN A 142 -12.91 -5.95 -6.60
CA ASN A 142 -12.91 -4.64 -5.96
C ASN A 142 -13.61 -4.73 -4.59
N LEU A 143 -13.40 -3.72 -3.76
CA LEU A 143 -14.01 -3.67 -2.42
C LEU A 143 -15.54 -3.61 -2.47
N ALA A 144 -16.13 -3.04 -3.53
CA ALA A 144 -17.57 -2.92 -3.67
C ALA A 144 -18.28 -4.29 -3.79
N SER A 145 -17.62 -5.33 -4.30
CA SER A 145 -18.19 -6.69 -4.36
C SER A 145 -18.15 -7.46 -3.04
N VAL A 146 -17.39 -6.97 -2.05
CA VAL A 146 -17.36 -7.56 -0.70
C VAL A 146 -18.72 -7.32 0.00
N PRO A 147 -19.34 -8.34 0.63
CA PRO A 147 -20.61 -8.20 1.34
C PRO A 147 -20.61 -7.07 2.39
N GLN A 148 -21.73 -6.37 2.53
CA GLN A 148 -21.90 -5.32 3.56
C GLN A 148 -21.91 -5.91 4.98
N GLY A 149 -21.66 -5.07 5.98
CA GLY A 149 -21.69 -5.44 7.40
C GLY A 149 -20.39 -5.10 8.15
N PRO A 150 -20.28 -5.52 9.43
CA PRO A 150 -19.08 -5.29 10.23
C PRO A 150 -17.81 -5.79 9.55
N MET A 151 -16.75 -5.00 9.57
CA MET A 151 -15.54 -5.27 8.80
C MET A 151 -14.26 -5.05 9.61
N VAL A 152 -13.31 -5.98 9.46
CA VAL A 152 -11.89 -5.79 9.83
C VAL A 152 -11.10 -5.89 8.53
N LEU A 153 -10.52 -4.78 8.09
CA LEU A 153 -9.79 -4.69 6.81
C LEU A 153 -8.30 -4.47 7.04
N VAL A 154 -7.46 -5.10 6.23
CA VAL A 154 -6.01 -4.86 6.20
C VAL A 154 -5.60 -4.51 4.77
N ALA A 155 -4.76 -3.49 4.62
CA ALA A 155 -4.12 -3.11 3.37
C ALA A 155 -2.64 -2.87 3.66
N ASN A 156 -1.79 -3.84 3.33
CA ASN A 156 -0.34 -3.78 3.51
C ASN A 156 0.34 -3.66 2.15
N GLU A 157 1.12 -2.61 1.93
CA GLU A 157 1.84 -2.38 0.66
C GLU A 157 0.89 -2.48 -0.53
N PHE A 158 -0.26 -1.80 -0.39
CA PHE A 158 -1.33 -1.76 -1.39
C PHE A 158 -1.45 -0.37 -2.00
N PHE A 159 -1.23 0.68 -1.21
CA PHE A 159 -1.49 2.05 -1.63
C PHE A 159 -0.31 2.65 -2.40
N ASP A 160 0.91 2.18 -2.16
CA ASP A 160 2.12 2.56 -2.89
C ASP A 160 2.10 2.15 -4.37
N ALA A 161 1.44 1.04 -4.68
CA ALA A 161 1.23 0.52 -6.02
C ALA A 161 0.06 1.20 -6.76
N LEU A 162 -0.65 2.14 -6.14
CA LEU A 162 -1.75 2.85 -6.80
C LEU A 162 -1.22 4.05 -7.61
N PRO A 163 -1.74 4.27 -8.83
CA PRO A 163 -1.42 5.44 -9.64
C PRO A 163 -1.46 6.78 -8.90
N ILE A 164 -0.32 7.49 -8.92
CA ILE A 164 -0.20 8.86 -8.42
C ILE A 164 -0.11 9.87 -9.57
N HIS A 165 -0.64 11.07 -9.35
CA HIS A 165 -0.37 12.21 -10.22
C HIS A 165 0.82 12.98 -9.65
N GLN A 166 1.68 13.47 -10.55
CA GLN A 166 2.77 14.38 -10.20
C GLN A 166 2.51 15.74 -10.81
N TYR A 167 2.90 16.79 -10.10
CA TYR A 167 2.92 18.17 -10.58
C TYR A 167 4.33 18.72 -10.44
N VAL A 168 4.85 19.34 -11.49
CA VAL A 168 6.14 20.02 -11.51
C VAL A 168 5.93 21.54 -11.46
N LEU A 169 6.67 22.21 -10.57
CA LEU A 169 6.65 23.67 -10.48
C LEU A 169 7.43 24.28 -11.64
N THR A 170 6.79 25.11 -12.46
CA THR A 170 7.44 25.87 -13.53
C THR A 170 6.93 27.31 -13.52
N GLN A 171 7.83 28.28 -13.54
CA GLN A 171 7.51 29.70 -13.58
C GLN A 171 6.48 30.12 -12.49
N GLY A 172 6.62 29.54 -11.29
CA GLY A 172 5.75 29.83 -10.15
C GLY A 172 4.35 29.21 -10.20
N SER A 173 4.08 28.27 -11.12
CA SER A 173 2.82 27.53 -11.23
C SER A 173 3.04 26.02 -11.27
N TRP A 174 2.17 25.25 -10.61
CA TRP A 174 2.20 23.79 -10.65
C TRP A 174 1.54 23.28 -11.94
N HIS A 175 2.33 22.60 -12.76
CA HIS A 175 1.89 21.96 -14.01
C HIS A 175 1.88 20.45 -13.82
N GLU A 176 0.85 19.75 -14.32
CA GLU A 176 0.84 18.29 -14.29
C GLU A 176 2.07 17.75 -15.02
N ARG A 177 2.84 16.90 -14.37
CA ARG A 177 3.96 16.20 -14.98
C ARG A 177 3.38 15.07 -15.81
N VAL A 178 3.82 14.99 -17.06
CA VAL A 178 3.34 14.02 -18.05
C VAL A 178 4.51 13.21 -18.61
N VAL A 179 4.21 12.03 -19.12
CA VAL A 179 5.13 11.18 -19.88
C VAL A 179 4.87 11.41 -21.37
N GLY A 180 5.84 12.05 -22.03
CA GLY A 180 5.83 12.34 -23.46
C GLY A 180 6.97 11.65 -24.20
N LEU A 181 7.21 12.07 -25.45
CA LEU A 181 8.39 11.68 -26.22
C LEU A 181 9.40 12.82 -26.25
N ASP A 182 10.67 12.50 -25.98
CA ASP A 182 11.81 13.37 -26.25
C ASP A 182 12.26 13.20 -27.71
N PRO A 183 12.10 14.22 -28.58
CA PRO A 183 12.49 14.12 -30.00
C PRO A 183 13.99 13.90 -30.23
N ALA A 184 14.84 14.30 -29.28
CA ALA A 184 16.28 14.14 -29.41
C ALA A 184 16.74 12.73 -29.03
N ARG A 185 16.06 12.10 -28.06
CA ARG A 185 16.36 10.75 -27.59
C ARG A 185 15.58 9.66 -28.31
N ASP A 186 14.49 10.03 -29.00
CA ASP A 186 13.49 9.11 -29.52
C ASP A 186 12.98 8.13 -28.45
N ASP A 187 12.73 8.65 -27.24
CA ASP A 187 12.38 7.85 -26.07
C ASP A 187 11.37 8.57 -25.16
N LEU A 188 10.78 7.85 -24.21
CA LEU A 188 9.91 8.42 -23.18
C LEU A 188 10.69 9.40 -22.30
N ALA A 189 10.04 10.52 -21.96
CA ALA A 189 10.59 11.51 -21.05
C ALA A 189 9.49 12.21 -20.25
N PHE A 190 9.83 12.66 -19.04
CA PHE A 190 8.97 13.54 -18.27
C PHE A 190 8.97 14.96 -18.85
N ALA A 191 7.80 15.59 -18.89
CA ALA A 191 7.63 16.98 -19.30
C ALA A 191 6.56 17.67 -18.44
N ALA A 192 6.55 19.01 -18.48
CA ALA A 192 5.45 19.80 -17.92
C ALA A 192 4.28 19.82 -18.92
N GLY A 193 3.13 19.29 -18.50
CA GLY A 193 1.90 19.25 -19.26
C GLY A 193 1.05 20.51 -19.10
N PRO A 194 -0.08 20.58 -19.83
CA PRO A 194 -0.99 21.73 -19.78
C PRO A 194 -1.89 21.74 -18.54
N GLY A 195 -2.06 20.60 -17.86
CA GLY A 195 -2.84 20.49 -16.62
C GLY A 195 -2.26 21.37 -15.51
N ARG A 196 -3.12 21.97 -14.69
CA ARG A 196 -2.71 22.84 -13.56
C ARG A 196 -3.32 22.33 -12.27
N LEU A 197 -2.55 22.39 -11.19
CA LEU A 197 -3.06 22.10 -9.86
C LEU A 197 -3.90 23.29 -9.35
N ASP A 198 -5.10 23.01 -8.83
CA ASP A 198 -5.80 23.97 -7.99
C ASP A 198 -5.14 24.01 -6.60
N THR A 199 -4.65 25.18 -6.23
CA THR A 199 -3.91 25.39 -4.98
C THR A 199 -4.74 26.02 -3.88
N VAL A 200 -6.02 26.28 -4.12
CA VAL A 200 -6.91 26.90 -3.14
C VAL A 200 -7.03 26.00 -1.90
N GLY A 201 -6.73 26.58 -0.74
CA GLY A 201 -6.83 25.89 0.56
C GLY A 201 -5.71 24.88 0.83
N LEU A 202 -4.69 24.80 -0.03
CA LEU A 202 -3.50 23.99 0.21
C LEU A 202 -2.49 24.72 1.12
N ASP A 203 -1.52 23.96 1.63
CA ASP A 203 -0.40 24.47 2.44
C ASP A 203 0.32 25.63 1.74
N GLY A 204 0.86 26.57 2.52
CA GLY A 204 1.55 27.76 1.99
C GLY A 204 2.71 27.43 1.06
N ARG A 205 3.45 26.35 1.31
CA ARG A 205 4.55 25.89 0.43
C ARG A 205 4.05 25.49 -0.95
N ILE A 206 2.80 25.03 -1.06
CA ILE A 206 2.17 24.60 -2.31
C ILE A 206 1.41 25.76 -2.96
N ALA A 207 0.68 26.56 -2.16
CA ALA A 207 -0.14 27.67 -2.65
C ALA A 207 0.66 28.92 -3.02
N ASN A 208 1.79 29.16 -2.36
CA ASN A 208 2.69 30.27 -2.66
C ASN A 208 4.17 29.82 -2.64
N PRO A 209 4.56 28.94 -3.58
CA PRO A 209 5.86 28.27 -3.53
C PRO A 209 7.04 29.25 -3.51
N GLY A 210 6.97 30.32 -4.29
CA GLY A 210 8.02 31.34 -4.36
C GLY A 210 8.25 32.08 -3.03
N ALA A 211 7.19 32.37 -2.26
CA ALA A 211 7.31 33.00 -0.94
C ALA A 211 7.93 32.05 0.11
N HIS A 212 7.88 30.75 -0.14
CA HIS A 212 8.40 29.70 0.74
C HIS A 212 9.71 29.08 0.22
N GLY A 213 10.35 29.68 -0.79
CA GLY A 213 11.64 29.22 -1.31
C GLY A 213 11.58 27.92 -2.11
N VAL A 214 10.39 27.49 -2.55
CA VAL A 214 10.22 26.34 -3.43
C VAL A 214 10.51 26.79 -4.87
N GLY A 215 11.56 26.23 -5.46
CA GLY A 215 12.05 26.61 -6.79
C GLY A 215 11.49 25.75 -7.92
N ASP A 216 11.63 26.25 -9.15
CA ASP A 216 11.27 25.52 -10.37
C ASP A 216 11.92 24.13 -10.41
N GLY A 217 11.17 23.14 -10.92
CA GLY A 217 11.56 21.73 -10.92
C GLY A 217 11.14 20.96 -9.66
N ALA A 218 10.65 21.64 -8.61
CA ALA A 218 10.03 20.97 -7.47
C ALA A 218 8.85 20.09 -7.92
N ILE A 219 8.66 18.95 -7.26
CA ILE A 219 7.62 17.97 -7.58
C ILE A 219 6.68 17.84 -6.40
N LEU A 220 5.38 17.82 -6.68
CA LEU A 220 4.32 17.51 -5.73
C LEU A 220 3.55 16.29 -6.23
N GLU A 221 3.32 15.34 -5.34
CA GLU A 221 2.58 14.13 -5.65
C GLU A 221 1.20 14.16 -5.02
N THR A 222 0.20 13.69 -5.75
CA THR A 222 -1.18 13.56 -5.26
C THR A 222 -1.72 12.18 -5.62
N GLN A 223 -2.68 11.69 -4.83
CA GLN A 223 -3.15 10.31 -4.92
C GLN A 223 -4.69 10.20 -4.93
N PRO A 224 -5.37 10.73 -5.96
CA PRO A 224 -6.84 10.74 -6.01
C PRO A 224 -7.48 9.35 -5.88
N LEU A 225 -6.90 8.33 -6.53
CA LEU A 225 -7.42 6.96 -6.46
C LEU A 225 -7.30 6.36 -5.06
N ALA A 226 -6.14 6.52 -4.42
CA ALA A 226 -5.91 6.11 -3.03
C ALA A 226 -6.91 6.79 -2.08
N ASN A 227 -7.11 8.10 -2.23
CA ASN A 227 -8.08 8.85 -1.43
C ASN A 227 -9.51 8.33 -1.65
N ALA A 228 -9.90 8.01 -2.89
CA ALA A 228 -11.22 7.46 -3.19
C ALA A 228 -11.43 6.09 -2.53
N ILE A 229 -10.41 5.21 -2.55
CA ILE A 229 -10.48 3.91 -1.86
C ILE A 229 -10.57 4.11 -0.34
N ALA A 230 -9.81 5.04 0.23
CA ALA A 230 -9.92 5.37 1.65
C ALA A 230 -11.31 5.90 2.03
N MET A 231 -11.94 6.71 1.17
CA MET A 231 -13.34 7.14 1.33
C MET A 231 -14.31 5.98 1.27
N GLU A 232 -14.12 5.02 0.35
CA GLU A 232 -14.96 3.82 0.24
C GLU A 232 -14.85 2.95 1.50
N ILE A 233 -13.62 2.64 1.95
CA ILE A 233 -13.36 1.92 3.20
C ILE A 233 -14.09 2.63 4.35
N SER A 234 -13.88 3.94 4.49
CA SER A 234 -14.45 4.75 5.56
C SER A 234 -15.98 4.77 5.54
N THR A 235 -16.58 4.87 4.36
CA THR A 235 -18.03 4.81 4.18
C THR A 235 -18.59 3.47 4.65
N ARG A 236 -17.93 2.36 4.28
CA ARG A 236 -18.33 1.02 4.70
C ARG A 236 -18.19 0.82 6.21
N LEU A 237 -17.08 1.28 6.80
CA LEU A 237 -16.89 1.27 8.25
C LEU A 237 -17.99 2.06 8.96
N ARG A 238 -18.39 3.22 8.43
CA ARG A 238 -19.43 4.04 9.02
C ARG A 238 -20.83 3.43 8.96
N GLN A 239 -21.12 2.67 7.90
CA GLN A 239 -22.41 2.00 7.73
C GLN A 239 -22.50 0.67 8.49
N GLY A 240 -21.43 -0.14 8.46
CA GLY A 240 -21.42 -1.50 9.00
C GLY A 240 -20.76 -1.65 10.37
N GLY A 241 -19.99 -0.65 10.82
CA GLY A 241 -19.06 -0.78 11.93
C GLY A 241 -17.76 -1.48 11.50
N GLY A 242 -16.66 -1.24 12.21
CA GLY A 242 -15.41 -1.91 11.87
C GLY A 242 -14.14 -1.14 12.21
N GLY A 243 -13.02 -1.75 11.81
CA GLY A 243 -11.71 -1.12 11.72
C GLY A 243 -11.00 -1.50 10.43
N ALA A 244 -10.15 -0.62 9.93
CA ALA A 244 -9.21 -0.91 8.85
C ALA A 244 -7.79 -0.54 9.29
N LEU A 245 -6.80 -1.31 8.86
CA LEU A 245 -5.39 -1.04 9.06
C LEU A 245 -4.70 -0.86 7.72
N VAL A 246 -4.07 0.29 7.53
CA VAL A 246 -3.27 0.63 6.35
C VAL A 246 -1.81 0.68 6.78
N ILE A 247 -0.96 -0.12 6.14
CA ILE A 247 0.47 -0.21 6.40
C ILE A 247 1.19 0.01 5.08
N ASP A 248 1.99 1.06 5.01
CA ASP A 248 2.71 1.38 3.79
C ASP A 248 3.88 2.33 4.07
N TYR A 249 4.83 2.44 3.14
CA TYR A 249 5.89 3.43 3.24
C TYR A 249 5.45 4.77 2.68
N GLY A 250 5.82 5.82 3.41
CA GLY A 250 5.47 7.15 3.02
C GLY A 250 5.61 8.16 4.14
N TYR A 251 4.90 9.27 3.98
CA TYR A 251 5.06 10.47 4.80
C TYR A 251 3.78 10.81 5.56
N GLU A 252 3.98 11.40 6.75
CA GLU A 252 2.89 11.72 7.68
C GLU A 252 2.17 13.02 7.31
N ARG A 253 2.85 13.92 6.61
CA ARG A 253 2.33 15.20 6.12
C ARG A 253 2.70 15.35 4.67
N THR A 254 1.86 16.02 3.89
CA THR A 254 2.13 16.29 2.48
C THR A 254 3.50 16.96 2.31
N GLU A 255 4.38 16.32 1.54
CA GLU A 255 5.71 16.83 1.22
C GLU A 255 5.87 17.16 -0.26
N ILE A 256 6.81 18.06 -0.54
CA ILE A 256 7.27 18.38 -1.89
C ILE A 256 8.52 17.54 -2.15
N GLY A 257 8.43 16.59 -3.08
CA GLY A 257 9.50 15.66 -3.45
C GLY A 257 9.04 14.67 -4.52
N ASP A 258 9.99 14.16 -5.29
CA ASP A 258 9.77 13.06 -6.24
C ASP A 258 10.00 11.74 -5.50
N THR A 259 8.95 10.94 -5.35
CA THR A 259 9.04 9.62 -4.70
C THR A 259 8.68 8.48 -5.66
N LEU A 260 8.30 8.80 -6.90
CA LEU A 260 8.12 7.82 -7.95
C LEU A 260 9.43 7.09 -8.22
N GLN A 261 9.44 5.80 -7.99
CA GLN A 261 10.60 4.94 -8.13
C GLN A 261 10.24 3.71 -8.93
N ALA A 262 11.24 3.18 -9.65
CA ALA A 262 11.15 1.84 -10.20
C ALA A 262 12.21 0.96 -9.55
N LEU A 263 11.84 -0.27 -9.23
CA LEU A 263 12.77 -1.31 -8.81
C LEU A 263 12.79 -2.45 -9.80
N GLU A 264 14.00 -2.82 -10.19
CA GLU A 264 14.27 -3.99 -11.01
C GLU A 264 15.39 -4.78 -10.35
N ARG A 265 15.13 -6.04 -10.01
CA ARG A 265 16.06 -6.99 -9.39
C ARG A 265 16.73 -6.42 -8.13
N HIS A 266 15.92 -5.85 -7.24
CA HIS A 266 16.35 -5.20 -5.99
C HIS A 266 17.26 -3.97 -6.17
N THR A 267 17.27 -3.35 -7.36
CA THR A 267 18.03 -2.13 -7.61
C THR A 267 17.12 -1.03 -8.16
N PHE A 268 17.40 0.21 -7.76
CA PHE A 268 16.71 1.36 -8.33
C PHE A 268 16.99 1.46 -9.83
N ALA A 269 15.93 1.64 -10.60
CA ALA A 269 15.97 1.84 -12.04
C ALA A 269 15.28 3.17 -12.41
N ASP A 270 15.55 3.66 -13.62
CA ASP A 270 14.79 4.75 -14.19
C ASP A 270 13.34 4.28 -14.43
N PRO A 271 12.31 4.97 -13.88
CA PRO A 271 10.91 4.61 -14.06
C PRO A 271 10.46 4.47 -15.52
N LEU A 272 11.15 5.11 -16.47
CA LEU A 272 10.82 5.08 -17.90
C LEU A 272 11.66 4.07 -18.71
N ALA A 273 12.61 3.36 -18.08
CA ALA A 273 13.52 2.46 -18.78
C ALA A 273 12.83 1.19 -19.28
N HIS A 274 12.17 0.46 -18.37
CA HIS A 274 11.58 -0.86 -18.64
C HIS A 274 10.10 -0.95 -18.20
N PRO A 275 9.19 -0.18 -18.83
CA PRO A 275 7.75 -0.25 -18.55
C PRO A 275 7.24 -1.69 -18.55
N GLY A 276 6.53 -2.08 -17.49
CA GLY A 276 5.95 -3.42 -17.28
C GLY A 276 6.94 -4.49 -16.81
N GLU A 277 8.22 -4.18 -16.76
CA GLU A 277 9.27 -5.11 -16.33
C GLU A 277 9.89 -4.77 -14.97
N ALA A 278 9.79 -3.52 -14.54
CA ALA A 278 10.15 -3.05 -13.20
C ALA A 278 8.89 -2.74 -12.38
N ASP A 279 8.98 -2.92 -11.07
CA ASP A 279 7.91 -2.52 -10.14
C ASP A 279 7.97 -1.00 -9.94
N ILE A 280 6.85 -0.31 -10.18
CA ILE A 280 6.77 1.14 -10.04
C ILE A 280 5.96 1.44 -8.78
N THR A 281 6.51 2.31 -7.95
CA THR A 281 5.92 2.68 -6.67
C THR A 281 6.10 4.16 -6.37
N ALA A 282 5.31 4.68 -5.44
CA ALA A 282 5.49 5.98 -4.81
C ALA A 282 5.12 5.95 -3.32
N HIS A 283 5.68 6.89 -2.56
CA HIS A 283 5.35 7.05 -1.15
C HIS A 283 3.88 7.42 -0.94
N VAL A 284 3.27 6.81 0.10
CA VAL A 284 1.90 7.10 0.49
C VAL A 284 1.79 8.37 1.34
N ASN A 285 0.86 9.25 0.99
CA ASN A 285 0.47 10.44 1.72
C ASN A 285 -0.59 10.11 2.78
N PHE A 286 -0.14 9.78 4.00
CA PHE A 286 -1.05 9.41 5.09
C PHE A 286 -1.92 10.58 5.59
N GLU A 287 -1.48 11.83 5.41
CA GLU A 287 -2.32 13.01 5.70
C GLU A 287 -3.53 13.08 4.78
N ALA A 288 -3.33 12.82 3.48
CA ALA A 288 -4.40 12.80 2.49
C ALA A 288 -5.38 11.65 2.74
N LEU A 289 -4.88 10.45 3.05
CA LEU A 289 -5.72 9.31 3.44
C LEU A 289 -6.56 9.59 4.69
N ALA A 290 -5.93 10.14 5.74
CA ALA A 290 -6.62 10.48 6.98
C ALA A 290 -7.67 11.58 6.76
N ARG A 291 -7.39 12.59 5.93
CA ARG A 291 -8.37 13.62 5.55
C ARG A 291 -9.55 13.01 4.80
N ALA A 292 -9.29 12.20 3.77
CA ALA A 292 -10.32 11.51 3.00
C ALA A 292 -11.22 10.63 3.89
N ALA A 293 -10.63 9.94 4.86
CA ALA A 293 -11.38 9.15 5.84
C ALA A 293 -12.29 10.00 6.74
N ARG A 294 -11.81 11.15 7.24
CA ARG A 294 -12.61 12.09 8.05
C ARG A 294 -13.78 12.67 7.26
N GLU A 295 -13.54 13.03 6.00
CA GLU A 295 -14.58 13.56 5.11
C GLU A 295 -15.69 12.53 4.86
N ALA A 296 -15.33 11.24 4.77
CA ALA A 296 -16.28 10.12 4.72
C ALA A 296 -16.86 9.73 6.10
N GLY A 297 -16.49 10.45 7.16
CA GLY A 297 -17.04 10.32 8.52
C GLY A 297 -16.36 9.28 9.42
N ALA A 298 -15.34 8.56 8.95
CA ALA A 298 -14.56 7.65 9.79
C ALA A 298 -13.55 8.41 10.67
N ALA A 299 -13.08 7.75 11.73
CA ALA A 299 -12.06 8.29 12.62
C ALA A 299 -10.68 7.69 12.25
N PRO A 300 -9.74 8.48 11.70
CA PRO A 300 -8.36 8.05 11.52
C PRO A 300 -7.57 8.15 12.82
N HIS A 301 -6.67 7.19 13.05
CA HIS A 301 -5.76 7.10 14.19
C HIS A 301 -4.34 6.91 13.67
N GLY A 302 -3.42 7.77 14.12
CA GLY A 302 -2.05 7.84 13.58
C GLY A 302 -1.89 8.88 12.45
N PRO A 303 -0.93 8.67 11.53
CA PRO A 303 -0.07 7.48 11.43
C PRO A 303 0.89 7.31 12.61
N MET A 304 1.28 6.07 12.89
CA MET A 304 2.45 5.71 13.70
C MET A 304 3.56 5.18 12.79
N THR A 305 4.79 5.13 13.26
CA THR A 305 5.84 4.35 12.56
C THR A 305 5.54 2.85 12.70
N GLN A 306 5.95 2.04 11.71
CA GLN A 306 5.79 0.58 11.78
C GLN A 306 6.54 -0.01 12.97
N GLY A 307 7.75 0.46 13.26
CA GLY A 307 8.55 -0.02 14.39
C GLY A 307 7.82 0.17 15.70
N ASP A 308 7.33 1.39 15.97
CA ASP A 308 6.60 1.70 17.20
C ASP A 308 5.30 0.88 17.30
N PHE A 309 4.58 0.73 16.19
CA PHE A 309 3.34 -0.06 16.14
C PHE A 309 3.59 -1.53 16.48
N LEU A 310 4.56 -2.17 15.83
CA LEU A 310 4.87 -3.59 16.04
C LEU A 310 5.43 -3.85 17.45
N ILE A 311 6.32 -2.98 17.95
CA ILE A 311 6.83 -3.07 19.32
C ILE A 311 5.68 -2.98 20.32
N ALA A 312 4.76 -2.03 20.14
CA ALA A 312 3.62 -1.87 21.04
C ALA A 312 2.62 -3.04 20.97
N LEU A 313 2.57 -3.79 19.87
CA LEU A 313 1.81 -5.04 19.75
C LEU A 313 2.50 -6.26 20.35
N GLY A 314 3.75 -6.13 20.80
CA GLY A 314 4.50 -7.21 21.44
C GLY A 314 5.46 -7.98 20.53
N LEU A 315 6.04 -7.31 19.53
CA LEU A 315 7.04 -7.88 18.61
C LEU A 315 8.19 -8.58 19.34
N LEU A 316 8.75 -7.93 20.36
CA LEU A 316 9.94 -8.45 21.07
C LEU A 316 9.60 -9.71 21.87
N GLU A 317 8.44 -9.73 22.52
CA GLU A 317 7.93 -10.86 23.28
C GLU A 317 7.67 -12.04 22.34
N ARG A 318 7.08 -11.78 21.17
CA ARG A 318 6.80 -12.84 20.21
C ARG A 318 8.06 -13.42 19.60
N ALA A 319 9.02 -12.58 19.24
CA ALA A 319 10.35 -12.98 18.77
C ALA A 319 11.08 -13.83 19.83
N GLY A 320 11.06 -13.39 21.09
CA GLY A 320 11.64 -14.13 22.22
C GLY A 320 11.04 -15.53 22.37
N HIS A 321 9.71 -15.66 22.29
CA HIS A 321 9.05 -16.96 22.32
C HIS A 321 9.38 -17.85 21.11
N LEU A 322 9.49 -17.26 19.91
CA LEU A 322 9.81 -18.02 18.69
C LEU A 322 11.25 -18.56 18.71
N GLY A 323 12.19 -17.81 19.27
CA GLY A 323 13.60 -18.18 19.40
C GLY A 323 13.93 -19.04 20.62
N ALA A 324 13.05 -19.11 21.62
CA ALA A 324 13.28 -19.87 22.84
C ALA A 324 13.52 -21.37 22.55
N GLY A 325 14.64 -21.90 23.04
CA GLY A 325 15.04 -23.30 22.83
C GLY A 325 15.51 -23.64 21.41
N LYS A 326 15.67 -22.65 20.53
CA LYS A 326 16.30 -22.82 19.20
C LYS A 326 17.82 -22.64 19.28
N ASP A 327 18.53 -23.10 18.25
CA ASP A 327 19.97 -22.85 18.11
C ASP A 327 20.27 -21.37 17.83
N THR A 328 21.54 -20.99 18.01
CA THR A 328 22.01 -19.61 17.85
C THR A 328 21.72 -19.06 16.45
N THR A 329 21.92 -19.86 15.40
CA THR A 329 21.71 -19.41 14.02
C THR A 329 20.25 -19.02 13.77
N VAL A 330 19.30 -19.80 14.29
CA VAL A 330 17.86 -19.47 14.20
C VAL A 330 17.53 -18.23 15.02
N GLN A 331 18.11 -18.08 16.21
CA GLN A 331 17.90 -16.91 17.06
C GLN A 331 18.44 -15.62 16.41
N GLU A 332 19.61 -15.70 15.76
CA GLU A 332 20.20 -14.58 15.04
C GLU A 332 19.33 -14.17 13.85
N ARG A 333 18.82 -15.13 13.06
CA ARG A 333 17.87 -14.81 11.98
C ARG A 333 16.62 -14.12 12.49
N ILE A 334 16.03 -14.60 13.59
CA ILE A 334 14.83 -13.94 14.18
C ILE A 334 15.16 -12.50 14.62
N ARG A 335 16.36 -12.26 15.17
CA ARG A 335 16.81 -10.91 15.53
C ARG A 335 16.95 -10.03 14.29
N ASP A 336 17.52 -10.55 13.21
CA ASP A 336 17.69 -9.81 11.96
C ASP A 336 16.33 -9.49 11.31
N ASP A 337 15.36 -10.41 11.40
CA ASP A 337 13.98 -10.18 10.97
C ASP A 337 13.31 -9.05 11.77
N VAL A 338 13.48 -9.05 13.10
CA VAL A 338 12.96 -8.01 13.99
C VAL A 338 13.59 -6.65 13.66
N GLU A 339 14.90 -6.60 13.46
CA GLU A 339 15.61 -5.38 13.06
C GLU A 339 15.14 -4.89 11.68
N ARG A 340 14.92 -5.80 10.74
CA ARG A 340 14.40 -5.43 9.41
C ARG A 340 13.01 -4.83 9.50
N LEU A 341 12.12 -5.39 10.32
CA LEU A 341 10.73 -4.96 10.48
C LEU A 341 10.57 -3.67 11.29
N ALA A 342 11.35 -3.49 12.35
CA ALA A 342 11.15 -2.42 13.33
C ALA A 342 12.34 -1.47 13.53
N GLY A 343 13.51 -1.79 12.97
CA GLY A 343 14.69 -0.93 13.01
C GLY A 343 14.49 0.38 12.25
N PRO A 344 14.94 1.53 12.80
CA PRO A 344 14.68 2.85 12.22
C PRO A 344 15.33 3.05 10.85
N ASP A 345 16.50 2.44 10.63
CA ASP A 345 17.24 2.49 9.35
C ASP A 345 16.75 1.45 8.33
N GLN A 346 15.69 0.70 8.68
CA GLN A 346 15.09 -0.35 7.86
C GLN A 346 13.61 0.00 7.59
N MET A 347 12.67 -0.93 7.80
CA MET A 347 11.25 -0.66 7.60
C MET A 347 10.64 0.16 8.74
N GLY A 348 11.26 0.17 9.93
CA GLY A 348 10.65 0.66 11.16
C GLY A 348 10.18 2.11 11.09
N THR A 349 11.00 3.03 10.58
CA THR A 349 10.63 4.45 10.43
C THR A 349 10.05 4.77 9.07
N LEU A 350 10.53 4.13 8.00
CA LEU A 350 10.06 4.40 6.63
C LEU A 350 8.57 4.05 6.47
N PHE A 351 8.16 2.89 6.99
CA PHE A 351 6.78 2.45 6.99
C PHE A 351 5.97 3.15 8.07
N LYS A 352 4.71 3.43 7.73
CA LYS A 352 3.71 4.04 8.60
C LYS A 352 2.50 3.12 8.70
N VAL A 353 1.78 3.27 9.80
CA VAL A 353 0.56 2.52 10.10
C VAL A 353 -0.55 3.50 10.45
N LEU A 354 -1.66 3.43 9.73
CA LEU A 354 -2.87 4.24 9.94
C LEU A 354 -4.05 3.30 10.19
N ALA A 355 -4.73 3.47 11.31
CA ALA A 355 -6.01 2.80 11.54
C ALA A 355 -7.18 3.72 11.22
N LEU A 356 -8.22 3.18 10.60
CA LEU A 356 -9.49 3.85 10.38
C LEU A 356 -10.57 3.11 11.15
N THR A 357 -11.39 3.80 11.94
CA THR A 357 -12.52 3.16 12.65
C THR A 357 -13.83 3.86 12.34
N SER A 358 -14.94 3.17 12.61
CA SER A 358 -16.29 3.72 12.46
C SER A 358 -16.63 4.87 13.44
N GLY A 359 -15.67 5.35 14.25
CA GLY A 359 -15.88 6.29 15.35
C GLY A 359 -16.10 5.62 16.71
N CYS A 360 -15.78 4.32 16.83
CA CYS A 360 -15.69 3.61 18.11
C CYS A 360 -14.40 3.95 18.86
N ALA A 361 -14.14 3.28 19.99
CA ALA A 361 -12.93 3.47 20.78
C ALA A 361 -11.65 3.40 19.94
N THR A 362 -10.65 4.19 20.31
CA THR A 362 -9.32 4.17 19.70
C THR A 362 -8.76 2.75 19.71
N PRO A 363 -8.42 2.18 18.54
CA PRO A 363 -7.87 0.84 18.47
C PRO A 363 -6.47 0.84 19.08
N ARG A 364 -6.12 -0.19 19.84
CA ARG A 364 -4.73 -0.35 20.29
C ARG A 364 -3.83 -0.65 19.08
N PRO A 365 -2.54 -0.26 19.13
CA PRO A 365 -1.85 0.48 20.18
C PRO A 365 -1.90 2.01 20.00
N PHE A 366 -2.81 2.54 19.18
CA PHE A 366 -2.86 3.97 18.90
C PHE A 366 -3.17 4.77 20.17
N PRO A 367 -2.53 5.93 20.37
CA PRO A 367 -2.80 6.79 21.51
C PRO A 367 -4.21 7.40 21.43
N ASN A 368 -4.84 7.58 22.58
CA ASN A 368 -6.17 8.21 22.72
C ASN A 368 -6.18 9.69 22.36
#